data_AF-A0A4C2Z2M1-F1
#
_entry.id   AF-A0A4C2Z2M1-F1
#
_cell.length_a   1.000
_cell.length_b   1.000
_cell.length_c   1.000
_cell.angle_alpha   90.00
_cell.angle_beta   90.00
_cell.angle_gamma   90.00
#
_symmetry.space_group_name_H-M   'P 1'
#
loop_
_entity.id
_entity.type
_entity.pdbx_description
1 polymer ?
#
loop_
_entity_poly.entity_id
_entity_poly.type
_entity_poly.pdbx_seq_one_letter_code
_entity_poly.pdbx_strand_id
1 'polypeptide(L)'
;MTDEELCRAILETEQGKADVLGGGVFKKRLHQNRERAIILAKGGSNWFYTFLYAKQDMSNINSQELAGFRELAKHYAFLTKAQLTAMINTKELTEICYDCKN
;
A
#
# COMPACT_ATOMS: atom_id res chain seq x y z
N MET A 1 -11.61 -2.36 9.88
CA MET A 1 -10.88 -1.37 9.08
C MET A 1 -11.86 -0.55 8.29
N THR A 2 -11.96 0.75 8.55
CA THR A 2 -12.71 1.70 7.74
C THR A 2 -11.79 2.40 6.74
N ASP A 3 -12.36 3.02 5.70
CA ASP A 3 -11.58 3.80 4.73
C ASP A 3 -10.84 4.96 5.40
N GLU A 4 -11.43 5.59 6.42
CA GLU A 4 -10.78 6.64 7.22
C GLU A 4 -9.51 6.12 7.93
N GLU A 5 -9.56 4.92 8.50
CA GLU A 5 -8.41 4.30 9.15
C GLU A 5 -7.30 4.00 8.14
N LEU A 6 -7.65 3.51 6.94
CA LEU A 6 -6.70 3.24 5.85
C LEU A 6 -6.07 4.53 5.32
N CYS A 7 -6.84 5.60 5.19
CA CYS A 7 -6.30 6.90 4.76
C CYS A 7 -5.36 7.50 5.80
N ARG A 8 -5.72 7.46 7.08
CA ARG A 8 -4.84 7.87 8.17
C ARG A 8 -3.54 7.08 8.19
N ALA A 9 -3.60 5.78 7.93
CA ALA A 9 -2.41 4.93 7.87
C ALA A 9 -1.45 5.28 6.71
N ILE A 10 -1.95 5.78 5.58
CA ILE A 10 -1.11 6.35 4.50
C ILE A 10 -0.45 7.65 4.95
N LEU A 11 -1.19 8.58 5.55
CA LEU A 11 -0.63 9.84 6.06
C LEU A 11 0.49 9.59 7.08
N GLU A 12 0.29 8.62 7.98
CA GLU A 12 1.33 8.21 8.92
C GLU A 12 2.55 7.57 8.22
N THR A 13 2.33 6.85 7.11
CA THR A 13 3.41 6.26 6.30
C THR A 13 4.26 7.36 5.66
N GLU A 14 3.63 8.42 5.14
CA GLU A 14 4.30 9.62 4.62
C GLU A 14 5.12 10.34 5.70
N GLN A 15 4.65 10.34 6.95
CA GLN A 15 5.38 10.85 8.11
C GLN A 15 6.50 9.93 8.62
N GLY A 16 6.80 8.84 7.89
CA GLY A 16 7.86 7.89 8.26
C GLY A 16 7.47 6.88 9.35
N LYS A 17 6.18 6.77 9.72
CA LYS A 17 5.69 5.80 10.72
C LYS A 17 5.37 4.45 10.08
N ALA A 18 6.28 3.94 9.27
CA ALA A 18 6.19 2.63 8.61
C ALA A 18 7.58 2.02 8.43
N ASP A 19 7.65 0.69 8.37
CA ASP A 19 8.90 -0.01 8.10
C ASP A 19 9.21 0.11 6.58
N VAL A 20 10.32 0.75 6.22
CA VAL A 20 10.75 0.89 4.81
C VAL A 20 11.42 -0.41 4.36
N LEU A 21 10.80 -1.11 3.41
CA LEU A 21 11.35 -2.36 2.86
C LEU A 21 12.12 -2.13 1.55
N GLY A 22 12.20 -0.88 1.07
CA GLY A 22 13.00 -0.48 -0.10
C GLY A 22 12.32 -0.79 -1.44
N GLY A 23 12.75 -0.10 -2.51
CA GLY A 23 12.16 -0.26 -3.85
C GLY A 23 10.71 0.22 -3.96
N GLY A 24 10.33 1.22 -3.15
CA GLY A 24 8.95 1.72 -3.09
C GLY A 24 7.99 0.86 -2.26
N VAL A 25 8.50 -0.12 -1.50
CA VAL A 25 7.69 -1.01 -0.66
C VAL A 25 7.79 -0.63 0.81
N PHE A 26 6.65 -0.55 1.48
CA PHE A 26 6.51 -0.22 2.90
C PHE A 26 5.68 -1.29 3.59
N LYS A 27 6.00 -1.54 4.87
CA LYS A 27 5.19 -2.38 5.75
C LYS A 27 4.60 -1.53 6.85
N LYS A 28 3.26 -1.47 6.89
CA LYS A 28 2.50 -0.71 7.87
C LYS A 28 1.80 -1.65 8.85
N ARG A 29 1.87 -1.29 10.13
CA ARG A 29 1.13 -1.98 11.20
C ARG A 29 -0.22 -1.28 11.36
N LEU A 30 -1.29 -2.05 11.36
CA LEU A 30 -2.68 -1.60 11.43
C LEU A 30 -3.37 -2.21 12.65
N HIS A 31 -4.53 -1.65 13.03
CA HIS A 31 -5.39 -2.14 14.12
C HIS A 31 -4.63 -2.59 15.38
N GLN A 32 -3.96 -1.66 16.07
CA GLN A 32 -3.18 -1.96 17.28
C GLN A 32 -2.14 -3.08 17.07
N ASN A 33 -1.50 -3.11 15.90
CA ASN A 33 -0.50 -4.12 15.52
C ASN A 33 -1.05 -5.55 15.43
N ARG A 34 -2.36 -5.70 15.17
CA ARG A 34 -3.00 -7.00 14.86
C ARG A 34 -2.85 -7.38 13.39
N GLU A 35 -2.82 -6.38 12.52
CA GLU A 35 -2.75 -6.56 11.07
C GLU A 35 -1.54 -5.84 10.49
N ARG A 36 -1.10 -6.31 9.32
CA ARG A 36 -0.01 -5.73 8.57
C ARG A 36 -0.45 -5.53 7.13
N ALA A 37 -0.11 -4.37 6.59
CA ALA A 37 -0.30 -4.05 5.19
C ALA A 37 1.05 -3.90 4.49
N ILE A 38 1.12 -4.40 3.26
CA ILE A 38 2.14 -4.03 2.29
C ILE A 38 1.58 -2.94 1.40
N ILE A 39 2.34 -1.85 1.39
CA ILE A 39 1.98 -0.62 0.70
C ILE A 39 3.06 -0.34 -0.34
N LEU A 40 2.63 -0.03 -1.56
CA LEU A 40 3.50 0.38 -2.66
C LEU A 40 3.33 1.87 -2.90
N ALA A 41 4.45 2.58 -3.09
CA ALA A 41 4.46 4.00 -3.44
C ALA A 41 4.84 4.19 -4.91
N LYS A 42 3.95 4.79 -5.70
CA LYS A 42 4.26 5.24 -7.06
C LYS A 42 4.96 6.60 -6.99
N GLY A 43 6.29 6.60 -6.88
CA GLY A 43 7.11 7.83 -6.97
C GLY A 43 6.61 9.01 -6.11
N GLY A 44 5.94 8.74 -4.98
CA GLY A 44 5.33 9.75 -4.11
C GLY A 44 3.99 10.36 -4.56
N SER A 45 3.36 9.85 -5.63
CA SER A 45 2.10 10.39 -6.16
C SER A 45 0.85 9.58 -5.78
N ASN A 46 0.94 8.26 -5.77
CA ASN A 46 -0.15 7.36 -5.38
C ASN A 46 0.37 6.27 -4.42
N TRP A 47 -0.50 5.83 -3.52
CA TRP A 47 -0.24 4.76 -2.57
C TRP A 47 -1.20 3.60 -2.81
N PHE A 48 -0.71 2.36 -2.75
CA PHE A 48 -1.50 1.16 -3.02
C PHE A 48 -1.38 0.18 -1.88
N TYR A 49 -2.51 -0.20 -1.29
CA TYR A 49 -2.59 -1.37 -0.42
C TYR A 49 -2.64 -2.62 -1.29
N THR A 50 -1.62 -3.47 -1.23
CA THR A 50 -1.55 -4.67 -2.11
C THR A 50 -1.66 -5.99 -1.38
N PHE A 51 -1.37 -6.01 -0.09
CA PHE A 51 -1.49 -7.23 0.70
C PHE A 51 -1.78 -6.90 2.16
N LEU A 52 -2.85 -7.46 2.71
CA LEU A 52 -3.24 -7.34 4.11
C LEU A 52 -3.26 -8.72 4.75
N TYR A 53 -2.63 -8.86 5.91
CA TYR A 53 -2.56 -10.12 6.62
C TYR A 53 -2.56 -9.92 8.14
N ALA A 54 -3.16 -10.86 8.88
CA ALA A 54 -3.10 -10.84 10.32
C ALA A 54 -1.70 -11.25 10.81
N LYS A 55 -1.25 -10.65 11.91
CA LYS A 55 0.06 -10.94 12.52
C LYS A 55 0.23 -12.42 12.86
N GLN A 56 -0.86 -13.09 13.24
CA GLN A 56 -0.85 -14.51 13.61
C GLN A 56 -0.73 -15.46 12.42
N ASP A 57 -1.07 -14.99 11.21
CA ASP A 57 -1.10 -15.82 10.01
C ASP A 57 0.28 -15.86 9.31
N MET A 58 1.13 -14.86 9.54
CA MET A 58 2.43 -14.78 8.87
C MET A 58 3.49 -14.10 9.75
N SER A 59 4.59 -14.82 9.99
CA SER A 59 5.68 -14.35 10.86
C SER A 59 6.46 -13.20 10.23
N ASN A 60 6.93 -13.37 8.98
CA ASN A 60 7.70 -12.39 8.21
C ASN A 60 7.50 -12.59 6.69
N ILE A 61 7.72 -11.51 5.93
CA ILE A 61 7.84 -11.57 4.46
C ILE A 61 9.27 -11.99 4.12
N ASN A 62 9.41 -13.01 3.28
CA ASN A 62 10.70 -13.52 2.85
C ASN A 62 11.28 -12.67 1.70
N SER A 63 12.54 -12.93 1.34
CA SER A 63 13.24 -12.15 0.31
C SER A 63 12.63 -12.29 -1.09
N GLN A 64 12.05 -13.44 -1.42
CA GLN A 64 11.43 -13.70 -2.72
C GLN A 64 10.10 -12.96 -2.85
N GLU A 65 9.26 -13.01 -1.81
CA GLU A 65 8.02 -12.22 -1.72
C GLU A 65 8.32 -10.72 -1.80
N LEU A 66 9.33 -10.25 -1.07
CA LEU A 66 9.76 -8.85 -1.13
C LEU A 66 10.24 -8.45 -2.53
N ALA A 67 10.96 -9.32 -3.23
CA ALA A 67 11.36 -9.07 -4.62
C ALA A 67 10.13 -8.93 -5.54
N GLY A 68 9.12 -9.79 -5.35
CA GLY A 68 7.84 -9.69 -6.07
C GLY A 68 7.13 -8.36 -5.81
N PHE A 69 7.04 -7.92 -4.55
CA PHE A 69 6.42 -6.62 -4.23
C PHE A 69 7.19 -5.44 -4.81
N ARG A 70 8.52 -5.49 -4.85
CA ARG A 70 9.34 -4.43 -5.47
C ARG A 70 9.12 -4.38 -6.97
N GLU A 71 8.98 -5.52 -7.63
CA GLU A 71 8.67 -5.55 -9.06
C GLU A 71 7.27 -5.01 -9.34
N LEU A 72 6.29 -5.39 -8.51
CA LEU A 72 4.94 -4.84 -8.56
C LEU A 72 4.94 -3.31 -8.35
N ALA A 73 5.74 -2.80 -7.41
CA ALA A 73 5.88 -1.37 -7.16
C ALA A 73 6.39 -0.63 -8.41
N LYS A 74 7.38 -1.20 -9.12
CA LYS A 74 7.85 -0.63 -10.39
C LYS A 74 6.74 -0.61 -11.42
N HIS A 75 6.04 -1.72 -11.64
CA HIS A 75 4.94 -1.79 -12.62
C HIS A 75 3.86 -0.75 -12.31
N TYR A 76 3.46 -0.65 -11.05
CA TYR A 76 2.45 0.31 -10.62
C TYR A 76 2.95 1.75 -10.77
N ALA A 77 4.26 1.98 -10.61
CA ALA A 77 4.83 3.30 -10.81
C ALA A 77 4.68 3.83 -12.24
N PHE A 78 4.60 2.94 -13.23
CA PHE A 78 4.43 3.29 -14.65
C PHE A 78 2.96 3.38 -15.10
N LEU A 79 1.98 3.07 -14.24
CA LEU A 79 0.57 3.17 -14.60
C LEU A 79 0.17 4.62 -14.88
N THR A 80 -0.44 4.86 -16.04
CA THR A 80 -1.02 6.15 -16.40
C THR A 80 -2.32 6.40 -15.65
N LYS A 81 -2.77 7.67 -15.60
CA LYS A 81 -4.08 8.01 -15.02
C LYS A 81 -5.22 7.24 -15.70
N ALA A 82 -5.20 7.13 -17.03
CA ALA A 82 -6.22 6.40 -17.78
C ALA A 82 -6.26 4.90 -17.41
N GLN A 83 -5.10 4.27 -17.23
CA GLN A 83 -5.02 2.89 -16.77
C GLN A 83 -5.54 2.73 -15.34
N LEU A 84 -5.19 3.64 -14.43
CA LEU A 84 -5.71 3.62 -13.06
C LEU A 84 -7.23 3.75 -13.03
N THR A 85 -7.78 4.71 -13.79
CA THR A 85 -9.24 4.88 -13.93
C THR A 85 -9.90 3.63 -14.52
N ALA A 86 -9.29 3.00 -15.51
CA ALA A 86 -9.79 1.74 -16.06
C ALA A 86 -9.84 0.63 -15.00
N MET A 87 -8.75 0.45 -14.24
CA MET A 87 -8.69 -0.55 -13.15
C MET A 87 -9.69 -0.28 -12.03
N ILE A 88 -9.97 0.99 -11.72
CA ILE A 88 -11.02 1.36 -10.76
C ILE A 88 -12.41 0.99 -11.31
N ASN A 89 -12.67 1.33 -12.58
CA ASN A 89 -13.94 1.01 -13.23
C ASN A 89 -14.19 -0.50 -13.36
N THR A 90 -13.13 -1.29 -13.57
CA THR A 90 -13.21 -2.77 -13.60
C THR A 90 -13.19 -3.41 -12.21
N LYS A 91 -13.10 -2.61 -11.14
CA LYS A 91 -13.01 -3.06 -9.75
C LYS A 91 -11.77 -3.91 -9.43
N GLU A 92 -10.73 -3.80 -10.26
CA GLU A 92 -9.39 -4.33 -9.94
C GLU A 92 -8.71 -3.50 -8.85
N LEU A 93 -9.01 -2.20 -8.81
CA LEU A 93 -8.62 -1.30 -7.73
C LEU A 93 -9.86 -0.64 -7.13
N THR A 94 -9.79 -0.39 -5.83
CA THR A 94 -10.77 0.42 -5.12
C THR A 94 -10.08 1.68 -4.65
N GLU A 95 -10.63 2.84 -5.02
CA GLU A 95 -10.18 4.12 -4.49
C GLU A 95 -10.69 4.25 -3.05
N ILE A 96 -9.76 4.52 -2.11
CA ILE A 96 -10.08 4.66 -0.67
C ILE A 96 -10.12 6.14 -0.30
N CYS A 97 -9.13 6.91 -0.76
CA CYS A 97 -9.10 8.36 -0.59
C CYS A 97 -8.41 9.04 -1.76
N TYR A 98 -8.92 10.23 -2.07
CA TYR A 98 -8.33 11.17 -3.00
C TYR A 98 -8.40 12.57 -2.39
N ASP A 99 -7.26 13.28 -2.39
CA ASP A 99 -7.17 14.67 -1.91
C ASP A 99 -7.77 14.88 -0.52
N CYS A 100 -7.31 14.10 0.48
CA CYS A 100 -7.60 14.33 1.91
C CYS A 100 -6.95 15.66 2.34
N LYS A 101 -7.46 16.78 1.81
CA LYS A 101 -7.21 18.10 2.36
C LYS A 101 -7.96 18.13 3.69
N ASN A 102 -7.19 18.45 4.73
CA ASN A 102 -7.66 18.71 6.09
C ASN A 102 -8.94 19.56 6.13
#